data_AF-A0A943GPZ9-F1
#
_entry.id   AF-A0A943GPZ9-F1
#
_cell.length_a   1.000
_cell.length_b   1.000
_cell.length_c   1.000
_cell.angle_alpha   90.00
_cell.angle_beta   90.00
_cell.angle_gamma   90.00
#
_symmetry.space_group_name_H-M   'P 1'
#
loop_
_entity.id
_entity.type
_entity.pdbx_description
1 polymer ?
#
loop_
_entity_poly.entity_id
_entity_poly.type
_entity_poly.pdbx_seq_one_letter_code
_entity_poly.pdbx_strand_id
1 'polypeptide(L)'
;EDLAGAGVDDSRRVPRVSTPAGVGCTGKRPQSHAQKRFSRTVLPFIFWSFVGLIYDIFYLGSVSPDLELANYVSMILNASIPTTSVFWFFLPLFAIYLALPLLIYVDDEKKKKVFGYLIFAYLILNLIRNLFGFFGISFPVDLQLIVMGGWLIYPILGWYLSNIELRDIQQRGIYLIGIISFLFTWVGTVISSYKAGSIVNVGSNLLDLPYIIISSSVFLFFKQRFARKSQSERGSKLLVSLSGLTFGVYLIHRFVLNFLVKLLDIQPATWYWPIIGFFLVSGISFLLVALIKRIPLLCRLV
;
A
#
# COMPACT_ATOMS: atom_id res chain seq x y z
N GLU A 1 -58.89 16.02 12.02
CA GLU A 1 -58.05 16.80 11.08
C GLU A 1 -56.85 17.31 11.87
N ASP A 2 -55.60 16.89 11.77
CA ASP A 2 -54.88 15.74 11.18
C ASP A 2 -53.56 15.66 11.99
N LEU A 3 -53.29 14.54 12.69
CA LEU A 3 -52.25 13.55 12.38
C LEU A 3 -50.82 14.06 12.05
N ALA A 4 -49.94 13.93 13.06
CA ALA A 4 -48.65 13.22 13.06
C ALA A 4 -47.61 13.38 11.91
N GLY A 5 -46.36 13.66 12.32
CA GLY A 5 -45.12 13.39 11.55
C GLY A 5 -43.89 13.75 12.39
N ALA A 6 -43.45 12.89 13.32
CA ALA A 6 -42.41 11.88 13.14
C ALA A 6 -40.99 12.47 12.97
N GLY A 7 -40.17 12.28 14.01
CA GLY A 7 -38.78 12.70 14.08
C GLY A 7 -37.89 12.01 13.06
N VAL A 8 -36.86 12.73 12.64
CA VAL A 8 -35.75 12.18 11.86
C VAL A 8 -34.50 12.20 12.74
N ASP A 9 -34.13 10.97 13.08
CA ASP A 9 -32.96 10.47 13.76
C ASP A 9 -31.63 10.97 13.12
N ASP A 10 -30.88 11.81 13.83
CA ASP A 10 -29.54 12.34 13.45
C ASP A 10 -28.42 11.31 13.69
N SER A 11 -28.71 10.00 13.61
CA SER A 11 -27.80 8.91 13.96
C SER A 11 -26.88 8.43 12.82
N ARG A 12 -26.92 9.07 11.63
CA ARG A 12 -26.14 8.64 10.45
C ARG A 12 -25.09 9.64 9.94
N ARG A 13 -24.59 10.54 10.78
CA ARG A 13 -23.31 11.17 10.47
C ARG A 13 -22.19 10.19 10.78
N VAL A 14 -21.61 9.63 9.71
CA VAL A 14 -20.26 9.04 9.77
C VAL A 14 -19.38 10.03 10.53
N PRO A 15 -18.73 9.64 11.65
CA PRO A 15 -17.84 10.56 12.34
C PRO A 15 -16.77 10.96 11.33
N ARG A 16 -16.71 12.26 10.99
CA ARG A 16 -15.48 12.81 10.43
C ARG A 16 -14.43 12.45 11.45
N VAL A 17 -13.52 11.56 11.07
CA VAL A 17 -12.27 11.38 11.79
C VAL A 17 -11.61 12.76 11.76
N SER A 18 -11.83 13.50 12.83
CA SER A 18 -11.10 14.72 13.12
C SER A 18 -9.65 14.29 13.10
N THR A 19 -8.92 14.83 12.13
CA THR A 19 -7.48 14.68 12.09
C THR A 19 -6.99 15.24 13.42
N PRO A 20 -6.36 14.44 14.30
CA PRO A 20 -5.80 15.01 15.49
C PRO A 20 -4.74 16.00 15.02
N ALA A 21 -4.73 17.18 15.64
CA ALA A 21 -3.67 18.16 15.49
C ALA A 21 -2.37 17.56 16.05
N GLY A 22 -1.78 16.61 15.32
CA GLY A 22 -0.38 16.26 15.48
C GLY A 22 0.43 17.46 15.04
N VAL A 23 1.44 17.82 15.85
CA VAL A 23 2.40 18.92 15.68
C VAL A 23 2.60 19.25 14.19
N GLY A 24 1.78 20.17 13.72
CA GLY A 24 1.52 20.34 12.29
C GLY A 24 2.29 21.54 11.80
N CYS A 25 3.39 21.31 11.10
CA CYS A 25 4.05 22.34 10.30
C CYS A 25 3.19 22.69 9.07
N THR A 26 2.01 23.28 9.28
CA THR A 26 1.11 23.71 8.21
C THR A 26 0.99 25.23 8.19
N GLY A 27 1.77 25.86 7.30
CA GLY A 27 1.44 27.19 6.78
C GLY A 27 0.20 27.09 5.89
N LYS A 28 -0.78 27.98 6.12
CA LYS A 28 -2.09 27.99 5.45
C LYS A 28 -1.96 28.47 4.00
N ARG A 29 -2.40 27.66 3.03
CA ARG A 29 -3.00 28.09 1.75
C ARG A 29 -4.23 27.23 1.44
N PRO A 30 -5.32 27.79 0.89
CA PRO A 30 -6.50 27.02 0.51
C PRO A 30 -6.19 26.24 -0.77
N GLN A 31 -5.92 24.95 -0.63
CA GLN A 31 -5.72 24.01 -1.75
C GLN A 31 -6.79 22.92 -1.66
N SER A 32 -7.23 22.42 -2.81
CA SER A 32 -8.18 21.30 -2.88
C SER A 32 -7.62 20.05 -2.17
N HIS A 33 -8.47 19.18 -1.65
CA HIS A 33 -8.03 17.98 -0.90
C HIS A 33 -7.09 17.08 -1.73
N ALA A 34 -7.26 17.05 -3.06
CA ALA A 34 -6.38 16.34 -3.98
C ALA A 34 -4.99 16.99 -4.10
N GLN A 35 -4.92 18.32 -4.25
CA GLN A 35 -3.66 19.07 -4.36
C GLN A 35 -2.79 18.92 -3.11
N LYS A 36 -3.40 18.91 -1.92
CA LYS A 36 -2.68 18.71 -0.64
C LYS A 36 -2.07 17.32 -0.53
N ARG A 37 -2.76 16.28 -1.03
CA ARG A 37 -2.25 14.90 -1.02
C ARG A 37 -1.12 14.74 -2.03
N PHE A 38 -1.30 15.28 -3.23
CA PHE A 38 -0.29 15.26 -4.29
C PHE A 38 1.03 15.93 -3.86
N SER A 39 0.96 17.14 -3.31
CA SER A 39 2.17 17.85 -2.86
C SER A 39 2.90 17.14 -1.72
N ARG A 40 2.17 16.42 -0.86
CA ARG A 40 2.74 15.66 0.27
C ARG A 40 3.34 14.32 -0.12
N THR A 41 3.12 13.81 -1.33
CA THR A 41 3.68 12.54 -1.79
C THR A 41 4.74 12.74 -2.87
N VAL A 42 4.53 13.68 -3.79
CA VAL A 42 5.46 13.97 -4.89
C VAL A 42 6.75 14.63 -4.41
N LEU A 43 6.66 15.58 -3.46
CA LEU A 43 7.85 16.27 -2.96
C LEU A 43 8.80 15.29 -2.22
N PRO A 44 8.33 14.45 -1.27
CA PRO A 44 9.17 13.41 -0.68
C PRO A 44 9.71 12.43 -1.72
N PHE A 45 8.91 12.01 -2.70
CA PHE A 45 9.35 11.11 -3.77
C PHE A 45 10.55 11.68 -4.54
N ILE A 46 10.45 12.92 -5.03
CA ILE A 46 11.54 13.55 -5.79
C ILE A 46 12.77 13.74 -4.90
N PHE A 47 12.59 14.28 -3.69
CA PHE A 47 13.69 14.54 -2.77
C PHE A 47 14.45 13.26 -2.42
N TRP A 48 13.74 12.22 -1.97
CA TRP A 48 14.38 10.97 -1.56
C TRP A 48 14.92 10.17 -2.75
N SER A 49 14.33 10.26 -3.95
CA SER A 49 14.95 9.70 -5.16
C SER A 49 16.28 10.39 -5.47
N PHE A 50 16.38 11.71 -5.32
CA PHE A 50 17.64 12.43 -5.53
C PHE A 50 18.69 12.04 -4.47
N VAL A 51 18.30 11.96 -3.19
CA VAL A 51 19.17 11.45 -2.12
C VAL A 51 19.59 10.01 -2.39
N GLY A 52 18.67 9.18 -2.87
CA GLY A 52 18.92 7.79 -3.29
C GLY A 52 19.96 7.68 -4.39
N LEU A 53 19.87 8.57 -5.39
CA LEU A 53 20.83 8.63 -6.48
C LEU A 53 22.24 8.99 -5.99
N ILE A 54 22.36 10.03 -5.15
CA ILE A 54 23.64 10.43 -4.54
C ILE A 54 24.20 9.26 -3.71
N TYR A 55 23.35 8.62 -2.91
CA TYR A 55 23.75 7.49 -2.07
C TYR A 55 24.27 6.31 -2.92
N ASP A 56 23.60 6.00 -4.02
CA ASP A 56 23.97 4.89 -4.90
C ASP A 56 25.25 5.17 -5.70
N ILE A 57 25.48 6.42 -6.12
CA ILE A 57 26.70 6.82 -6.82
C ILE A 57 27.91 6.83 -5.87
N PHE A 58 27.81 7.53 -4.74
CA PHE A 58 28.98 7.82 -3.91
C PHE A 58 29.20 6.83 -2.77
N TYR A 59 28.14 6.26 -2.19
CA TYR A 59 28.28 5.35 -1.06
C TYR A 59 28.23 3.88 -1.49
N LEU A 60 27.24 3.45 -2.27
CA LEU A 60 27.15 2.04 -2.70
C LEU A 60 28.00 1.74 -3.93
N GLY A 61 28.18 2.70 -4.84
CA GLY A 61 28.80 2.47 -6.15
C GLY A 61 27.94 1.60 -7.08
N SER A 62 26.63 1.53 -6.83
CA SER A 62 25.69 0.72 -7.60
C SER A 62 25.19 1.41 -8.87
N VAL A 63 25.44 2.72 -8.99
CA VAL A 63 25.09 3.54 -10.15
C VAL A 63 26.33 4.29 -10.61
N SER A 64 26.63 4.22 -11.91
CA SER A 64 27.77 4.93 -12.48
C SER A 64 27.58 6.45 -12.42
N PRO A 65 28.63 7.24 -12.09
CA PRO A 65 28.61 8.70 -12.16
C PRO A 65 28.67 9.26 -13.59
N ASP A 66 28.99 8.43 -14.58
CA ASP A 66 29.25 8.85 -15.95
C ASP A 66 28.05 8.61 -16.90
N LEU A 67 26.84 8.51 -16.34
CA LEU A 67 25.64 8.31 -17.16
C LEU A 67 25.17 9.63 -17.78
N GLU A 68 24.55 9.54 -18.95
CA GLU A 68 23.84 10.68 -19.52
C GLU A 68 22.71 11.17 -18.60
N LEU A 69 22.44 12.48 -18.61
CA LEU A 69 21.39 13.09 -17.78
C LEU A 69 20.01 12.42 -17.99
N ALA A 70 19.70 12.01 -19.22
CA ALA A 70 18.46 11.30 -19.54
C ALA A 70 18.30 9.99 -18.74
N ASN A 71 19.39 9.29 -18.47
CA ASN A 71 19.36 8.05 -17.69
C ASN A 71 19.06 8.34 -16.22
N TYR A 72 19.67 9.36 -15.61
CA TYR A 72 19.34 9.76 -14.25
C TYR A 72 17.88 10.18 -14.10
N VAL A 73 17.38 10.99 -15.04
CA VAL A 73 15.97 11.40 -15.06
C VAL A 73 15.06 10.18 -15.22
N SER A 74 15.38 9.27 -16.14
CA SER A 74 14.64 8.02 -16.34
C SER A 74 14.60 7.19 -15.07
N MET A 75 15.72 7.07 -14.35
CA MET A 75 15.79 6.30 -13.10
C MET A 75 14.89 6.88 -12.00
N ILE A 76 14.84 8.21 -11.89
CA ILE A 76 13.96 8.89 -10.93
C ILE A 76 12.50 8.67 -11.33
N LEU A 77 12.12 8.94 -12.58
CA LEU A 77 10.73 8.89 -13.04
C LEU A 77 10.16 7.47 -13.06
N ASN A 78 10.98 6.46 -13.34
CA ASN A 78 10.59 5.05 -13.30
C ASN A 78 10.79 4.39 -11.94
N ALA A 79 11.24 5.16 -10.93
CA ALA A 79 11.58 4.65 -9.60
C ALA A 79 12.49 3.39 -9.66
N SER A 80 13.50 3.41 -10.53
CA SER A 80 14.39 2.27 -10.77
C SER A 80 15.78 2.41 -10.13
N ILE A 81 16.02 3.51 -9.40
CA ILE A 81 17.22 3.67 -8.56
C ILE A 81 17.30 2.52 -7.54
N PRO A 82 18.41 1.76 -7.44
CA PRO A 82 18.51 0.58 -6.58
C PRO A 82 18.04 0.81 -5.14
N THR A 83 18.57 1.83 -4.45
CA THR A 83 18.22 2.13 -3.04
C THR A 83 16.80 2.64 -2.87
N THR A 84 16.19 3.26 -3.88
CA THR A 84 14.80 3.78 -3.84
C THR A 84 13.80 3.04 -4.72
N SER A 85 14.13 1.87 -5.29
CA SER A 85 13.23 1.03 -6.09
C SER A 85 11.85 0.66 -5.49
N VAL A 86 11.67 0.48 -4.17
CA VAL A 86 10.37 0.36 -3.46
C VAL A 86 9.43 1.52 -3.76
N PHE A 87 9.94 2.68 -4.20
CA PHE A 87 9.15 3.84 -4.60
C PHE A 87 8.35 3.58 -5.88
N TRP A 88 8.53 2.44 -6.55
CA TRP A 88 7.69 2.01 -7.67
C TRP A 88 6.20 2.17 -7.36
N PHE A 89 5.75 1.97 -6.11
CA PHE A 89 4.36 2.10 -5.70
C PHE A 89 3.85 3.57 -5.68
N PHE A 90 4.71 4.58 -5.65
CA PHE A 90 4.29 5.97 -5.82
C PHE A 90 3.61 6.20 -7.18
N LEU A 91 4.07 5.53 -8.24
CA LEU A 91 3.50 5.68 -9.58
C LEU A 91 2.04 5.18 -9.63
N PRO A 92 1.71 3.94 -9.19
CA PRO A 92 0.36 3.52 -8.89
C PRO A 92 -0.44 4.47 -8.01
N LEU A 93 0.18 4.97 -6.93
CA LEU A 93 -0.49 5.86 -5.98
C LEU A 93 -0.92 7.18 -6.65
N PHE A 94 -0.07 7.75 -7.50
CA PHE A 94 -0.39 8.94 -8.28
C PHE A 94 -1.53 8.67 -9.26
N ALA A 95 -1.51 7.53 -9.96
CA ALA A 95 -2.60 7.12 -10.85
C ALA A 95 -3.93 6.95 -10.09
N ILE A 96 -3.91 6.34 -8.90
CA ILE A 96 -5.08 6.24 -8.02
C ILE A 96 -5.60 7.63 -7.65
N TYR A 97 -4.73 8.57 -7.31
CA TYR A 97 -5.14 9.93 -6.95
C TYR A 97 -5.76 10.70 -8.12
N LEU A 98 -5.26 10.49 -9.34
CA LEU A 98 -5.86 11.06 -10.55
C LEU A 98 -7.24 10.46 -10.85
N ALA A 99 -7.43 9.17 -10.60
CA ALA A 99 -8.73 8.49 -10.77
C ALA A 99 -9.72 8.76 -9.62
N LEU A 100 -9.24 9.22 -8.46
CA LEU A 100 -10.05 9.37 -7.25
C LEU A 100 -11.31 10.24 -7.42
N PRO A 101 -11.30 11.37 -8.17
CA PRO A 101 -12.51 12.13 -8.43
C PRO A 101 -13.63 11.27 -9.04
N LEU A 102 -13.31 10.39 -9.99
CA LEU A 102 -14.29 9.51 -10.64
C LEU A 102 -14.99 8.59 -9.62
N LEU A 103 -14.25 8.12 -8.61
CA LEU A 103 -14.78 7.26 -7.56
C LEU A 103 -15.61 8.03 -6.53
N ILE A 104 -15.22 9.26 -6.22
CA ILE A 104 -15.90 10.10 -5.23
C ILE A 104 -17.25 10.61 -5.76
N TYR A 105 -17.34 10.94 -7.05
CA TYR A 105 -18.56 11.44 -7.68
C TYR A 105 -19.69 10.41 -7.85
N VAL A 106 -19.43 9.12 -7.58
CA VAL A 106 -20.50 8.12 -7.55
C VAL A 106 -21.40 8.38 -6.34
N ASP A 107 -22.70 8.59 -6.59
CA ASP A 107 -23.73 8.77 -5.57
C ASP A 107 -23.62 7.68 -4.50
N ASP A 108 -23.68 8.06 -3.22
CA ASP A 108 -23.46 7.12 -2.11
C ASP A 108 -24.46 5.95 -2.11
N GLU A 109 -25.71 6.19 -2.54
CA GLU A 109 -26.75 5.17 -2.70
C GLU A 109 -26.37 4.11 -3.76
N LYS A 110 -25.69 4.53 -4.83
CA LYS A 110 -25.28 3.65 -5.94
C LYS A 110 -23.90 3.06 -5.73
N LYS A 111 -23.06 3.69 -4.90
CA LYS A 111 -21.64 3.35 -4.71
C LYS A 111 -21.45 1.88 -4.34
N LYS A 112 -22.28 1.33 -3.45
CA LYS A 112 -22.24 -0.10 -3.09
C LYS A 112 -22.51 -1.00 -4.29
N LYS A 113 -23.51 -0.69 -5.11
CA LYS A 113 -23.88 -1.48 -6.30
C LYS A 113 -22.79 -1.39 -7.38
N VAL A 114 -22.32 -0.17 -7.67
CA VAL A 114 -21.28 0.08 -8.69
C VAL A 114 -19.97 -0.58 -8.29
N PHE A 115 -19.48 -0.34 -7.07
CA PHE A 115 -18.21 -0.90 -6.62
C PHE A 115 -18.28 -2.41 -6.48
N GLY A 116 -19.41 -2.95 -6.00
CA GLY A 116 -19.65 -4.39 -5.95
C GLY A 116 -19.60 -5.05 -7.34
N TYR A 117 -20.20 -4.41 -8.35
CA TYR A 117 -20.12 -4.87 -9.74
C TYR A 117 -18.68 -4.83 -10.26
N LEU A 118 -17.95 -3.73 -10.07
CA LEU A 118 -16.57 -3.59 -10.52
C LEU A 118 -15.64 -4.63 -9.89
N ILE A 119 -15.78 -4.87 -8.58
CA ILE A 119 -15.04 -5.92 -7.86
C ILE A 119 -15.39 -7.28 -8.44
N PHE A 120 -16.69 -7.61 -8.56
CA PHE A 120 -17.12 -8.90 -9.09
C PHE A 120 -16.59 -9.14 -10.50
N ALA A 121 -16.77 -8.18 -11.42
CA ALA A 121 -16.27 -8.27 -12.79
C ALA A 121 -14.75 -8.45 -12.84
N TYR A 122 -14.00 -7.70 -12.03
CA TYR A 122 -12.54 -7.84 -11.94
C TYR A 122 -12.11 -9.23 -11.45
N LEU A 123 -12.75 -9.73 -10.39
CA LEU A 123 -12.42 -11.04 -9.80
C LEU A 123 -12.77 -12.19 -10.75
N ILE A 124 -13.92 -12.12 -11.43
CA ILE A 124 -14.32 -13.14 -12.40
C ILE A 124 -13.38 -13.16 -13.61
N LEU A 125 -13.02 -12.00 -14.16
CA LEU A 125 -12.05 -11.96 -15.27
C LEU A 125 -10.68 -12.50 -14.86
N ASN A 126 -10.20 -12.15 -13.65
CA ASN A 126 -8.95 -12.71 -13.12
C ASN A 126 -9.04 -14.22 -12.91
N LEU A 127 -10.16 -14.72 -12.40
CA LEU A 127 -10.38 -16.16 -12.22
C LEU A 127 -10.34 -16.88 -13.57
N ILE A 128 -11.06 -16.38 -14.59
CA ILE A 128 -11.07 -16.97 -15.93
C ILE A 128 -9.66 -16.93 -16.53
N ARG A 129 -8.95 -15.79 -16.47
CA ARG A 129 -7.56 -15.68 -16.96
C ARG A 129 -6.64 -16.71 -16.31
N ASN A 130 -6.73 -16.87 -14.99
CA ASN A 130 -5.90 -17.83 -14.26
C ASN A 130 -6.24 -19.28 -14.60
N LEU A 131 -7.53 -19.60 -14.82
CA LEU A 131 -7.95 -20.93 -15.28
C LEU A 131 -7.42 -21.23 -16.68
N PHE A 132 -7.51 -20.27 -17.61
CA PHE A 132 -6.94 -20.42 -18.96
C PHE A 132 -5.43 -20.68 -18.91
N GLY A 133 -4.71 -19.87 -18.12
CA GLY A 133 -3.27 -20.07 -17.90
C GLY A 133 -2.94 -21.45 -17.31
N PHE A 134 -3.76 -21.95 -16.38
CA PHE A 134 -3.59 -23.29 -15.80
C PHE A 134 -3.74 -24.41 -16.84
N PHE A 135 -4.66 -24.27 -17.80
CA PHE A 135 -4.84 -25.22 -18.90
C PHE A 135 -3.89 -24.98 -20.09
N GLY A 136 -2.97 -24.02 -20.00
CA GLY A 136 -2.07 -23.65 -21.11
C GLY A 136 -2.79 -23.00 -22.30
N ILE A 137 -4.00 -22.48 -22.08
CA ILE A 137 -4.82 -21.81 -23.10
C ILE A 137 -4.49 -20.32 -23.06
N SER A 138 -4.22 -19.70 -24.21
CA SER A 138 -4.02 -18.25 -24.29
C SER A 138 -5.33 -17.51 -23.96
N PHE A 139 -5.23 -16.53 -23.07
CA PHE A 139 -6.35 -15.65 -22.74
C PHE A 139 -6.21 -14.34 -23.53
N PRO A 140 -7.28 -13.83 -24.19
CA PRO A 140 -7.19 -12.59 -24.96
C PRO A 140 -6.77 -11.41 -24.09
N VAL A 141 -5.64 -10.77 -24.43
CA VAL A 141 -5.05 -9.68 -23.64
C VAL A 141 -5.99 -8.46 -23.58
N ASP A 142 -6.77 -8.24 -24.64
CA ASP A 142 -7.73 -7.13 -24.74
C ASP A 142 -8.98 -7.35 -23.89
N LEU A 143 -9.26 -8.59 -23.45
CA LEU A 143 -10.39 -8.91 -22.58
C LEU A 143 -10.03 -8.59 -21.11
N GLN A 144 -9.86 -7.30 -20.83
CA GLN A 144 -9.54 -6.78 -19.50
C GLN A 144 -10.48 -5.66 -19.08
N LEU A 145 -10.73 -5.54 -17.77
CA LEU A 145 -11.54 -4.46 -17.22
C LEU A 145 -10.68 -3.19 -17.11
N ILE A 146 -10.49 -2.47 -18.23
CA ILE A 146 -9.63 -1.28 -18.33
C ILE A 146 -9.97 -0.21 -17.29
N VAL A 147 -11.26 -0.05 -16.97
CA VAL A 147 -11.74 0.89 -15.93
C VAL A 147 -11.15 0.58 -14.55
N MET A 148 -10.84 -0.68 -14.29
CA MET A 148 -10.19 -1.17 -13.07
C MET A 148 -8.68 -1.40 -13.27
N GLY A 149 -8.11 -0.87 -14.35
CA GLY A 149 -6.70 -1.00 -14.71
C GLY A 149 -5.78 -0.46 -13.61
N GLY A 150 -4.54 -0.96 -13.61
CA GLY A 150 -3.56 -0.64 -12.57
C GLY A 150 -4.02 -1.13 -11.20
N TRP A 151 -4.05 -0.23 -10.22
CA TRP A 151 -4.17 -0.56 -8.79
C TRP A 151 -5.51 -0.17 -8.17
N LEU A 152 -6.51 0.19 -8.98
CA LEU A 152 -7.81 0.69 -8.53
C LEU A 152 -8.66 -0.33 -7.79
N ILE A 153 -8.40 -1.63 -7.98
CA ILE A 153 -9.06 -2.70 -7.23
C ILE A 153 -8.93 -2.48 -5.72
N TYR A 154 -7.77 -2.07 -5.21
CA TYR A 154 -7.53 -1.93 -3.77
C TYR A 154 -8.32 -0.81 -3.09
N PRO A 155 -8.33 0.46 -3.56
CA PRO A 155 -9.15 1.50 -2.93
C PRO A 155 -10.65 1.20 -3.02
N ILE A 156 -11.12 0.63 -4.15
CA ILE A 156 -12.53 0.26 -4.34
C ILE A 156 -12.93 -0.88 -3.40
N LEU A 157 -12.11 -1.94 -3.34
CA LEU A 157 -12.32 -3.08 -2.46
C LEU A 157 -12.21 -2.68 -0.98
N GLY A 158 -11.25 -1.84 -0.63
CA GLY A 158 -11.10 -1.29 0.72
C GLY A 158 -12.33 -0.50 1.16
N TRP A 159 -12.86 0.37 0.30
CA TRP A 159 -14.12 1.07 0.57
C TRP A 159 -15.30 0.10 0.69
N TYR A 160 -15.39 -0.90 -0.20
CA TYR A 160 -16.49 -1.86 -0.17
C TYR A 160 -16.47 -2.68 1.12
N LEU A 161 -15.33 -3.27 1.47
CA LEU A 161 -15.13 -4.05 2.69
C LEU A 161 -15.29 -3.21 3.96
N SER A 162 -14.97 -1.91 3.94
CA SER A 162 -15.18 -1.03 5.10
C SER A 162 -16.67 -0.76 5.36
N ASN A 163 -17.49 -0.68 4.32
CA ASN A 163 -18.90 -0.27 4.42
C ASN A 163 -19.91 -1.42 4.50
N ILE A 164 -19.49 -2.67 4.25
CA ILE A 164 -20.36 -3.83 4.42
C ILE A 164 -20.22 -4.48 5.80
N GLU A 165 -21.34 -5.03 6.26
CA GLU A 165 -21.40 -5.95 7.39
C GLU A 165 -21.44 -7.38 6.86
N LEU A 166 -20.47 -8.19 7.27
CA LEU A 166 -20.36 -9.61 6.88
C LEU A 166 -20.80 -10.47 8.05
N ARG A 167 -21.56 -11.53 7.76
CA ARG A 167 -21.89 -12.56 8.75
C ARG A 167 -20.64 -13.34 9.17
N ASP A 168 -20.63 -13.90 10.38
CA ASP A 168 -19.48 -14.65 10.90
C ASP A 168 -19.03 -15.80 9.98
N ILE A 169 -19.98 -16.51 9.36
CA ILE A 169 -19.68 -17.57 8.40
C ILE A 169 -18.94 -17.04 7.16
N GLN A 170 -19.31 -15.86 6.67
CA GLN A 170 -18.67 -15.22 5.52
C GLN A 170 -17.26 -14.76 5.89
N GLN A 171 -17.09 -14.20 7.08
CA GLN A 171 -15.77 -13.77 7.58
C GLN A 171 -14.82 -14.96 7.72
N ARG A 172 -15.28 -16.05 8.36
CA ARG A 172 -14.49 -17.30 8.50
C ARG A 172 -14.13 -17.89 7.14
N GLY A 173 -15.07 -17.86 6.19
CA GLY A 173 -14.81 -18.28 4.81
C GLY A 173 -13.68 -17.47 4.15
N ILE A 174 -13.73 -16.13 4.26
CA ILE A 174 -12.68 -15.26 3.69
C ILE A 174 -11.33 -15.49 4.37
N TYR A 175 -11.29 -15.70 5.69
CA TYR A 175 -10.04 -16.04 6.38
C TYR A 175 -9.47 -17.38 5.92
N LEU A 176 -10.32 -18.41 5.80
CA LEU A 176 -9.90 -19.72 5.32
C LEU A 176 -9.34 -19.65 3.89
N ILE A 177 -10.06 -19.01 2.96
CA ILE A 177 -9.62 -18.85 1.57
C ILE A 177 -8.33 -17.99 1.50
N GLY A 178 -8.19 -16.99 2.38
CA GLY A 178 -6.96 -16.20 2.49
C GLY A 178 -5.75 -17.02 2.94
N ILE A 179 -5.93 -17.89 3.94
CA ILE A 179 -4.88 -18.82 4.39
C ILE A 179 -4.53 -19.80 3.27
N ILE A 180 -5.52 -20.39 2.59
CA ILE A 180 -5.30 -21.29 1.45
C ILE A 180 -4.54 -20.56 0.33
N SER A 181 -4.92 -19.32 0.02
CA SER A 181 -4.26 -18.50 -0.99
C SER A 181 -2.81 -18.20 -0.61
N PHE A 182 -2.56 -17.85 0.66
CA PHE A 182 -1.20 -17.66 1.17
C PHE A 182 -0.36 -18.94 1.06
N LEU A 183 -0.88 -20.07 1.53
CA LEU A 183 -0.19 -21.36 1.45
C LEU A 183 0.06 -21.76 -0.01
N PHE A 184 -0.90 -21.56 -0.91
CA PHE A 184 -0.72 -21.80 -2.34
C PHE A 184 0.43 -20.99 -2.91
N THR A 185 0.48 -19.68 -2.66
CA THR A 185 1.56 -18.82 -3.16
C THR A 185 2.91 -19.17 -2.56
N TRP A 186 2.96 -19.41 -1.24
CA TRP A 186 4.20 -19.70 -0.53
C TRP A 186 4.75 -21.08 -0.89
N VAL A 187 3.95 -22.14 -0.73
CA VAL A 187 4.35 -23.52 -1.06
C VAL A 187 4.64 -23.65 -2.55
N GLY A 188 3.80 -23.06 -3.41
CA GLY A 188 4.01 -23.05 -4.85
C GLY A 188 5.35 -22.40 -5.23
N THR A 189 5.65 -21.24 -4.64
CA THR A 189 6.94 -20.55 -4.86
C THR A 189 8.11 -21.38 -4.38
N VAL A 190 8.03 -21.97 -3.17
CA VAL A 190 9.09 -22.81 -2.61
C VAL A 190 9.36 -24.02 -3.51
N ILE A 191 8.33 -24.82 -3.82
CA ILE A 191 8.48 -26.05 -4.63
C ILE A 191 9.02 -25.72 -6.02
N SER A 192 8.45 -24.71 -6.69
CA SER A 192 8.89 -24.32 -8.03
C SER A 192 10.31 -23.76 -8.04
N SER A 193 10.68 -23.00 -7.01
CA SER A 193 12.03 -22.44 -6.91
C SER A 193 13.08 -23.54 -6.70
N TYR A 194 12.80 -24.53 -5.84
CA TYR A 194 13.69 -25.68 -5.65
C TYR A 194 13.86 -26.48 -6.93
N LYS A 195 12.78 -26.72 -7.68
CA LYS A 195 12.84 -27.44 -8.96
C LYS A 195 13.62 -26.69 -10.03
N ALA A 196 13.50 -25.36 -10.07
CA ALA A 196 14.11 -24.52 -11.08
C ALA A 196 15.55 -24.07 -10.74
N GLY A 197 16.05 -24.35 -9.52
CA GLY A 197 17.34 -23.87 -9.04
C GLY A 197 17.45 -22.33 -8.96
N SER A 198 16.32 -21.63 -9.03
CA SER A 198 16.21 -20.16 -9.09
C SER A 198 14.86 -19.72 -8.52
N ILE A 199 14.71 -18.45 -8.16
CA ILE A 199 13.46 -17.95 -7.58
C ILE A 199 12.35 -17.96 -8.65
N VAL A 200 11.31 -18.76 -8.42
CA VAL A 200 10.10 -18.83 -9.25
C VAL A 200 8.91 -18.38 -8.43
N ASN A 201 8.37 -17.20 -8.73
CA ASN A 201 7.26 -16.65 -7.99
C ASN A 201 5.92 -17.19 -8.50
N VAL A 202 5.22 -17.97 -7.69
CA VAL A 202 3.93 -18.59 -8.05
C VAL A 202 2.78 -17.80 -7.45
N GLY A 203 1.91 -17.26 -8.31
CA GLY A 203 0.73 -16.48 -7.88
C GLY A 203 1.11 -15.22 -7.08
N SER A 204 2.30 -14.68 -7.30
CA SER A 204 2.87 -13.56 -6.53
C SER A 204 2.49 -12.17 -7.04
N ASN A 205 1.81 -12.10 -8.18
CA ASN A 205 1.39 -10.83 -8.72
C ASN A 205 0.33 -10.24 -7.79
N LEU A 206 0.59 -9.03 -7.32
CA LEU A 206 -0.25 -8.33 -6.36
C LEU A 206 -1.67 -8.08 -6.93
N LEU A 207 -1.79 -7.92 -8.25
CA LEU A 207 -3.07 -7.74 -8.92
C LEU A 207 -3.82 -9.04 -9.22
N ASP A 208 -3.20 -10.19 -8.95
CA ASP A 208 -3.86 -11.49 -9.15
C ASP A 208 -4.71 -11.89 -7.94
N LEU A 209 -5.62 -12.82 -8.22
CA LEU A 209 -6.61 -13.31 -7.27
C LEU A 209 -6.03 -13.75 -5.90
N PRO A 210 -4.91 -14.50 -5.81
CA PRO A 210 -4.38 -14.92 -4.51
C PRO A 210 -4.05 -13.74 -3.59
N TYR A 211 -3.35 -12.72 -4.10
CA TYR A 211 -2.94 -11.56 -3.29
C TYR A 211 -4.09 -10.62 -2.96
N ILE A 212 -5.07 -10.49 -3.85
CA ILE A 212 -6.30 -9.73 -3.55
C ILE A 212 -7.07 -10.38 -2.39
N ILE A 213 -7.19 -11.72 -2.39
CA ILE A 213 -7.84 -12.46 -1.32
C ILE A 213 -7.04 -12.30 -0.02
N ILE A 214 -5.72 -12.55 -0.03
CA ILE A 214 -4.86 -12.40 1.16
C ILE A 214 -5.00 -11.00 1.75
N SER A 215 -4.92 -9.96 0.92
CA SER A 215 -5.06 -8.56 1.35
C SER A 215 -6.44 -8.29 1.96
N SER A 216 -7.49 -8.83 1.36
CA SER A 216 -8.87 -8.70 1.86
C SER A 216 -9.06 -9.38 3.22
N SER A 217 -8.49 -10.58 3.39
CA SER A 217 -8.55 -11.33 4.65
C SER A 217 -7.83 -10.59 5.77
N VAL A 218 -6.63 -10.06 5.50
CA VAL A 218 -5.87 -9.24 6.47
C VAL A 218 -6.64 -7.97 6.82
N PHE A 219 -7.14 -7.25 5.81
CA PHE A 219 -7.93 -6.04 6.03
C PHE A 219 -9.16 -6.29 6.91
N LEU A 220 -9.93 -7.34 6.62
CA LEU A 220 -11.11 -7.72 7.41
C LEU A 220 -10.74 -8.11 8.83
N PHE A 221 -9.66 -8.86 9.03
CA PHE A 221 -9.18 -9.22 10.36
C PHE A 221 -8.95 -7.97 11.22
N PHE A 222 -8.24 -6.98 10.68
CA PHE A 222 -7.97 -5.74 11.40
C PHE A 222 -9.24 -4.91 11.64
N LYS A 223 -10.11 -4.78 10.62
CA LYS A 223 -11.43 -4.11 10.76
C LYS A 223 -12.23 -4.72 11.91
N GLN A 224 -12.35 -6.05 11.95
CA GLN A 224 -13.19 -6.73 12.94
C GLN A 224 -12.57 -6.69 14.34
N ARG A 225 -11.26 -6.89 14.44
CA ARG A 225 -10.60 -7.05 15.74
C ARG A 225 -10.28 -5.73 16.43
N PHE A 226 -10.02 -4.66 15.67
CA PHE A 226 -9.50 -3.40 16.20
C PHE A 226 -10.40 -2.21 15.95
N ALA A 227 -11.09 -2.12 14.80
CA ALA A 227 -11.94 -0.96 14.51
C ALA A 227 -13.28 -0.99 15.27
N ARG A 228 -13.76 -2.17 15.68
CA ARG A 228 -15.04 -2.33 16.41
C ARG A 228 -14.90 -2.35 17.93
N LYS A 229 -13.69 -2.45 18.46
CA LYS A 229 -13.45 -2.53 19.91
C LYS A 229 -12.95 -1.20 20.44
N SER A 230 -13.49 -0.76 21.58
CA SER A 230 -12.98 0.40 22.32
C SER A 230 -11.52 0.14 22.68
N GLN A 231 -10.63 1.00 22.19
CA GLN A 231 -9.20 0.97 22.51
C GLN A 231 -8.95 1.86 23.72
N SER A 232 -7.95 1.52 24.53
CA SER A 232 -7.52 2.43 25.60
C SER A 232 -7.02 3.75 24.99
N GLU A 233 -7.25 4.86 25.68
CA GLU A 233 -6.84 6.19 25.20
C GLU A 233 -5.32 6.24 24.94
N ARG A 234 -4.53 5.65 25.84
CA ARG A 234 -3.06 5.54 25.70
C ARG A 234 -2.66 4.71 24.48
N GLY A 235 -3.30 3.56 24.27
CA GLY A 235 -3.04 2.69 23.11
C GLY A 235 -3.40 3.38 21.80
N SER A 236 -4.54 4.06 21.74
CA SER A 236 -4.96 4.85 20.58
C SER A 236 -3.95 5.97 20.25
N LYS A 237 -3.54 6.76 21.25
CA LYS A 237 -2.53 7.83 21.07
C LYS A 237 -1.20 7.27 20.53
N LEU A 238 -0.75 6.13 21.07
CA LEU A 238 0.48 5.48 20.60
C LEU A 238 0.35 4.99 19.14
N LEU A 239 -0.75 4.33 18.79
CA LEU A 239 -0.99 3.85 17.43
C LEU A 239 -1.08 5.00 16.42
N VAL A 240 -1.74 6.10 16.79
CA VAL A 240 -1.80 7.31 15.96
C VAL A 240 -0.40 7.90 15.79
N SER A 241 0.40 7.95 16.85
CA SER A 241 1.78 8.44 16.78
C SER A 241 2.65 7.56 15.87
N LEU A 242 2.62 6.24 16.05
CA LEU A 242 3.41 5.28 15.26
C LEU A 242 2.97 5.27 13.79
N SER A 243 1.66 5.26 13.52
CA SER A 243 1.13 5.34 12.15
C SER A 243 1.53 6.62 11.45
N GLY A 244 1.73 7.72 12.18
CA GLY A 244 2.27 8.95 11.64
C GLY A 244 3.70 8.80 11.09
N LEU A 245 4.50 7.83 11.57
CA LEU A 245 5.91 7.64 11.17
C LEU A 245 6.08 6.69 9.99
N THR A 246 5.07 5.87 9.66
CA THR A 246 5.22 4.76 8.70
C THR A 246 5.56 5.24 7.29
N PHE A 247 5.05 6.40 6.87
CA PHE A 247 5.40 6.99 5.57
C PHE A 247 6.88 7.33 5.48
N GLY A 248 7.41 7.99 6.51
CA GLY A 248 8.85 8.23 6.65
C GLY A 248 9.68 6.95 6.67
N VAL A 249 9.22 5.92 7.39
CA VAL A 249 9.92 4.63 7.44
C VAL A 249 9.96 4.00 6.04
N TYR A 250 8.85 4.04 5.31
CA TYR A 250 8.80 3.58 3.92
C TYR A 250 9.80 4.33 3.03
N LEU A 251 10.01 5.64 3.24
CA LEU A 251 10.99 6.42 2.48
C LEU A 251 12.44 6.03 2.77
N ILE A 252 12.79 5.78 4.04
CA ILE A 252 14.21 5.67 4.45
C ILE A 252 14.70 4.24 4.72
N HIS A 253 13.81 3.26 4.93
CA HIS A 253 14.21 1.94 5.45
C HIS A 253 15.24 1.21 4.59
N ARG A 254 15.24 1.42 3.27
CA ARG A 254 16.24 0.82 2.39
C ARG A 254 17.61 1.47 2.46
N PHE A 255 17.69 2.76 2.76
CA PHE A 255 18.97 3.41 3.08
C PHE A 255 19.56 2.75 4.33
N VAL A 256 18.74 2.57 5.37
CA VAL A 256 19.13 1.91 6.62
C VAL A 256 19.55 0.46 6.36
N LEU A 257 18.76 -0.30 5.59
CA LEU A 257 19.07 -1.68 5.20
C LEU A 257 20.44 -1.77 4.51
N ASN A 258 20.64 -0.99 3.45
CA ASN A 258 21.85 -1.03 2.65
C ASN A 258 23.07 -0.56 3.45
N PHE A 259 22.89 0.44 4.31
CA PHE A 259 23.93 0.92 5.21
C PHE A 259 24.36 -0.18 6.19
N LEU A 260 23.41 -0.85 6.86
CA LEU A 260 23.72 -1.91 7.82
C LEU A 260 24.35 -3.13 7.16
N VAL A 261 23.82 -3.55 6.00
CA VAL A 261 24.38 -4.66 5.22
C VAL A 261 25.83 -4.39 4.83
N LYS A 262 26.13 -3.18 4.35
CA LYS A 262 27.50 -2.80 3.96
C LYS A 262 28.42 -2.59 5.18
N LEU A 263 27.93 -1.96 6.24
CA LEU A 263 28.72 -1.68 7.45
C LEU A 263 29.12 -2.97 8.20
N LEU A 264 28.19 -3.93 8.28
CA LEU A 264 28.38 -5.18 9.02
C LEU A 264 28.83 -6.35 8.12
N ASP A 265 29.03 -6.10 6.83
CA ASP A 265 29.37 -7.09 5.80
C ASP A 265 28.45 -8.33 5.81
N ILE A 266 27.13 -8.09 5.92
CA ILE A 266 26.13 -9.15 6.06
C ILE A 266 25.70 -9.63 4.69
N GLN A 267 25.77 -10.93 4.44
CA GLN A 267 25.17 -11.53 3.25
C GLN A 267 23.63 -11.61 3.41
N PRO A 268 22.82 -10.86 2.63
CA PRO A 268 21.38 -10.81 2.84
C PRO A 268 20.65 -12.12 2.54
N ALA A 269 21.30 -13.04 1.82
CA ALA A 269 20.79 -14.37 1.48
C ALA A 269 20.83 -15.37 2.66
N THR A 270 21.42 -14.99 3.80
CA THR A 270 21.44 -15.83 5.00
C THR A 270 20.06 -15.94 5.63
N TRP A 271 19.73 -17.10 6.20
CA TRP A 271 18.38 -17.39 6.71
C TRP A 271 17.96 -16.52 7.91
N TYR A 272 18.91 -16.08 8.75
CA TYR A 272 18.63 -15.32 9.97
C TYR A 272 18.44 -13.83 9.69
N TRP A 273 19.04 -13.30 8.63
CA TRP A 273 19.05 -11.87 8.35
C TRP A 273 17.66 -11.30 8.07
N PRO A 274 16.75 -11.95 7.31
CA PRO A 274 15.39 -11.46 7.16
C PRO A 274 14.64 -11.28 8.49
N ILE A 275 14.94 -12.10 9.50
CA ILE A 275 14.29 -12.03 10.82
C ILE A 275 14.91 -10.89 11.65
N ILE A 276 16.23 -10.94 11.87
CA ILE A 276 16.93 -9.98 12.72
C ILE A 276 16.95 -8.60 12.05
N GLY A 277 17.27 -8.56 10.77
CA GLY A 277 17.31 -7.36 9.94
C GLY A 277 15.95 -6.67 9.88
N PHE A 278 14.83 -7.38 9.87
CA PHE A 278 13.50 -6.76 9.94
C PHE A 278 13.34 -5.90 11.19
N PHE A 279 13.64 -6.45 12.38
CA PHE A 279 13.51 -5.71 13.64
C PHE A 279 14.53 -4.57 13.74
N LEU A 280 15.77 -4.82 13.34
CA LEU A 280 16.86 -3.85 13.40
C LEU A 280 16.61 -2.66 12.46
N VAL A 281 16.35 -2.93 11.17
CA VAL A 281 16.09 -1.90 10.16
C VAL A 281 14.83 -1.13 10.51
N SER A 282 13.76 -1.80 10.92
CA SER A 282 12.52 -1.13 11.31
C SER A 282 12.74 -0.23 12.53
N GLY A 283 13.37 -0.75 13.60
CA GLY A 283 13.63 0.00 14.82
C GLY A 283 14.47 1.26 14.58
N ILE A 284 15.57 1.13 13.82
CA ILE A 284 16.42 2.25 13.46
C ILE A 284 15.67 3.23 12.56
N SER A 285 14.88 2.75 11.59
CA SER A 285 14.10 3.62 10.71
C SER A 285 13.06 4.42 11.48
N PHE A 286 12.32 3.80 12.41
CA PHE A 286 11.36 4.50 13.26
C PHE A 286 12.04 5.58 14.12
N LEU A 287 13.20 5.26 14.69
CA LEU A 287 13.99 6.21 15.48
C LEU A 287 14.44 7.41 14.62
N LEU A 288 15.07 7.15 13.48
CA LEU A 288 15.54 8.19 12.56
C LEU A 288 14.40 9.07 12.07
N VAL A 289 13.26 8.49 11.69
CA VAL A 289 12.07 9.25 11.28
C VAL A 289 11.54 10.13 12.41
N ALA A 290 11.48 9.60 13.64
CA ALA A 290 11.06 10.38 14.80
C ALA A 290 12.01 11.57 15.08
N LEU A 291 13.30 11.41 14.83
CA LEU A 291 14.30 12.48 14.94
C LEU A 291 14.16 13.50 13.80
N ILE A 292 14.04 13.05 12.54
CA ILE A 292 13.89 13.93 11.37
C ILE A 292 12.64 14.82 11.50
N LYS A 293 11.55 14.29 12.07
CA LYS A 293 10.33 15.07 12.31
C LYS A 293 10.49 16.23 13.28
N ARG A 294 11.54 16.24 14.12
CA ARG A 294 11.87 17.38 14.98
C ARG A 294 12.53 18.53 14.23
N ILE A 295 12.96 18.31 12.99
CA ILE A 295 13.63 19.31 12.14
C ILE A 295 12.57 20.02 11.28
N PRO A 296 12.32 21.33 11.45
CA PRO A 296 11.19 22.02 10.81
C PRO A 296 11.16 21.98 9.27
N LEU A 297 12.32 21.91 8.62
CA LEU A 297 12.44 21.86 7.16
C LEU A 297 12.22 20.44 6.62
N LEU A 298 12.75 19.43 7.30
CA LEU A 298 12.74 18.04 6.84
C LEU A 298 11.45 17.30 7.24
N CYS A 299 10.70 17.80 8.22
CA CYS A 299 9.46 17.15 8.66
C CYS A 299 8.37 17.07 7.57
N ARG A 300 8.48 17.87 6.50
CA ARG A 300 7.55 17.80 5.35
C ARG A 300 7.94 16.72 4.34
N LEU A 301 9.14 16.16 4.48
CA LEU A 301 9.72 15.15 3.60
C LEU A 301 9.58 13.73 4.19
N VAL A 302 8.98 13.58 5.38
CA VAL A 302 8.93 12.33 6.17
C VAL A 302 7.63 12.20 6.97
#